data_AF-A0A9C7APL1-F1
#
_entry.id   AF-A0A9C7APL1-F1
#
_cell.length_a   1.000
_cell.length_b   1.000
_cell.length_c   1.000
_cell.angle_alpha   90.00
_cell.angle_beta   90.00
_cell.angle_gamma   90.00
#
_symmetry.space_group_name_H-M   'P 1'
#
loop_
_entity.id
_entity.type
_entity.pdbx_description
1 polymer ?
#
loop_
_entity_poly.entity_id
_entity_poly.type
_entity_poly.pdbx_seq_one_letter_code
_entity_poly.pdbx_strand_id
1 'polypeptide(L)'
;MDCASTALQETTIEQQVKDENKETSDWLLFYEERKREFIQSHNNILLLGLTGPVRATSGEHGISDPTGRKVTFLERLDRTEKWLHLVEEIERRLSPKMRIFLRLRREYRYRRGRYGWVAPVQHKYAEAVAQLEGKAVEDVWIEDRHTFQKWWQRIVEYTAREAAKRGLFNG
;
A
#
# COMPACT_ATOMS: atom_id res chain seq x y z
N MET A 1 27.47 -12.93 -29.53
CA MET A 1 27.24 -13.67 -28.26
C MET A 1 26.40 -12.78 -27.33
N ASP A 2 25.26 -12.25 -27.79
CA ASP A 2 24.55 -11.16 -27.08
C ASP A 2 23.13 -11.52 -26.63
N CYS A 3 22.53 -12.61 -27.15
CA CYS A 3 21.18 -13.01 -26.78
C CYS A 3 21.02 -13.36 -25.29
N ALA A 4 22.05 -13.93 -24.67
CA ALA A 4 22.00 -14.35 -23.27
C ALA A 4 22.08 -13.16 -22.29
N SER A 5 22.81 -12.10 -22.63
CA SER A 5 22.96 -10.92 -21.77
C SER A 5 21.69 -10.07 -21.75
N THR A 6 21.01 -9.93 -22.89
CA THR A 6 19.73 -9.19 -22.99
C THR A 6 18.60 -9.93 -22.26
N ALA A 7 18.49 -11.25 -22.44
CA ALA A 7 17.44 -12.04 -21.77
C ALA A 7 17.58 -12.03 -20.23
N LEU A 8 18.81 -12.05 -19.71
CA LEU A 8 19.06 -11.95 -18.25
C LEU A 8 18.70 -10.56 -17.70
N GLN A 9 18.94 -9.48 -18.46
CA GLN A 9 18.55 -8.13 -18.05
C GLN A 9 17.02 -7.93 -18.07
N GLU A 10 16.33 -8.43 -19.10
CA GLU A 10 14.87 -8.35 -19.21
C GLU A 10 14.17 -9.07 -18.05
N THR A 11 14.61 -10.29 -17.72
CA THR A 11 14.03 -11.04 -16.58
C THR A 11 14.24 -10.34 -15.23
N THR A 12 15.33 -9.59 -15.08
CA THR A 12 15.64 -8.85 -13.85
C THR A 12 14.72 -7.64 -13.68
N ILE A 13 14.49 -6.89 -14.76
CA ILE A 13 13.62 -5.71 -14.77
C ILE A 13 12.16 -6.12 -14.53
N GLU A 14 11.68 -7.18 -15.20
CA GLU A 14 10.32 -7.67 -14.98
C GLU A 14 10.09 -8.12 -13.54
N GLN A 15 11.08 -8.76 -12.93
CA GLN A 15 10.99 -9.20 -11.55
C GLN A 15 10.92 -8.00 -10.58
N GLN A 16 11.75 -6.98 -10.80
CA GLN A 16 11.71 -5.75 -10.02
C GLN A 16 10.32 -5.08 -10.08
N VAL A 17 9.75 -4.94 -11.28
CA VAL A 17 8.41 -4.34 -11.46
C VAL A 17 7.34 -5.17 -10.74
N LYS A 18 7.46 -6.50 -10.75
CA LYS A 18 6.53 -7.39 -10.02
C LYS A 18 6.63 -7.18 -8.51
N ASP A 19 7.84 -7.04 -7.97
CA ASP A 19 8.08 -6.85 -6.54
C ASP A 19 7.61 -5.47 -6.07
N GLU A 20 7.89 -4.40 -6.84
CA GLU A 20 7.41 -3.05 -6.57
C GLU A 20 5.87 -2.98 -6.60
N ASN A 21 5.24 -3.62 -7.59
CA ASN A 21 3.78 -3.69 -7.69
C ASN A 21 3.17 -4.50 -6.55
N LYS A 22 3.86 -5.54 -6.07
CA LYS A 22 3.43 -6.34 -4.91
C LYS A 22 3.50 -5.52 -3.62
N GLU A 23 4.63 -4.86 -3.36
CA GLU A 23 4.76 -3.98 -2.20
C GLU A 23 3.70 -2.86 -2.23
N THR A 24 3.53 -2.22 -3.38
CA THR A 24 2.51 -1.19 -3.59
C THR A 24 1.10 -1.72 -3.35
N SER A 25 0.78 -2.91 -3.87
CA SER A 25 -0.50 -3.58 -3.64
C SER A 25 -0.75 -3.79 -2.15
N ASP A 26 0.26 -4.25 -1.41
CA ASP A 26 0.14 -4.45 0.02
C ASP A 26 -0.08 -3.11 0.74
N TRP A 27 0.65 -2.04 0.39
CA TRP A 27 0.41 -0.68 0.94
C TRP A 27 -1.01 -0.18 0.73
N LEU A 28 -1.56 -0.35 -0.47
CA LEU A 28 -2.92 0.05 -0.79
C LEU A 28 -3.98 -0.76 -0.03
N LEU A 29 -3.78 -2.08 0.14
CA LEU A 29 -4.75 -2.99 0.76
C LEU A 29 -4.81 -2.88 2.28
N PHE A 30 -3.67 -2.70 2.93
CA PHE A 30 -3.55 -2.67 4.40
C PHE A 30 -3.34 -1.24 4.95
N TYR A 31 -3.64 -0.22 4.16
CA TYR A 31 -3.50 1.19 4.53
C TYR A 31 -4.10 1.52 5.90
N GLU A 32 -5.35 1.12 6.17
CA GLU A 32 -6.03 1.46 7.44
C GLU A 32 -5.38 0.83 8.67
N GLU A 33 -4.90 -0.42 8.51
CA GLU A 33 -4.20 -1.15 9.57
C GLU A 33 -2.86 -0.49 9.86
N ARG A 34 -2.07 -0.23 8.82
CA ARG A 34 -0.78 0.45 8.96
C ARG A 34 -0.91 1.87 9.49
N LYS A 35 -1.96 2.60 9.11
CA LYS A 35 -2.24 3.94 9.64
C LYS A 35 -2.52 3.90 11.14
N ARG A 36 -3.31 2.93 11.59
CA ARG A 36 -3.59 2.75 13.03
C ARG A 36 -2.32 2.42 13.81
N GLU A 37 -1.53 1.48 13.30
CA GLU A 37 -0.24 1.09 13.90
C GLU A 37 0.75 2.26 13.95
N PHE A 38 0.80 3.07 12.89
CA PHE A 38 1.63 4.26 12.82
C PHE A 38 1.21 5.29 13.88
N ILE A 39 -0.08 5.62 13.98
CA ILE A 39 -0.59 6.56 14.99
C ILE A 39 -0.28 6.07 16.40
N GLN A 40 -0.48 4.78 16.68
CA GLN A 40 -0.15 4.19 17.98
C GLN A 40 1.36 4.29 18.28
N SER A 41 2.20 3.95 17.31
CA SER A 41 3.66 4.01 17.45
C SER A 41 4.15 5.44 17.65
N HIS A 42 3.62 6.39 16.88
CA HIS A 42 3.94 7.80 16.98
C HIS A 42 3.55 8.39 18.34
N ASN A 43 2.35 8.09 18.82
CA ASN A 43 1.89 8.53 20.15
C ASN A 43 2.75 7.94 21.28
N ASN A 44 3.17 6.67 21.17
CA ASN A 44 4.05 6.05 22.14
C ASN A 44 5.42 6.74 22.22
N ILE A 45 5.98 7.19 21.09
CA ILE A 45 7.26 7.94 21.06
C ILE A 45 7.12 9.29 21.76
N LEU A 46 6.03 10.02 21.46
CA LEU A 46 5.74 11.31 22.09
C LEU A 46 5.56 11.15 23.60
N LEU A 47 4.82 10.13 24.04
CA LEU A 47 4.56 9.86 25.45
C LEU A 47 5.81 9.41 26.22
N LEU A 48 6.66 8.60 25.59
CA LEU A 48 7.90 8.09 26.20
C LEU A 48 9.07 9.06 26.12
N GLY A 49 8.90 10.26 25.54
CA GLY A 49 9.95 11.27 25.43
C GLY A 49 11.19 10.77 24.67
N LEU A 50 11.02 9.80 23.76
CA LEU A 50 12.11 9.18 23.00
C LEU A 50 12.75 10.11 21.96
N THR A 51 12.37 11.39 21.95
CA THR A 51 12.89 12.46 21.09
C THR A 51 14.12 13.18 21.67
N GLY A 52 14.66 12.75 22.83
CA GLY A 52 15.86 13.32 23.44
C GLY A 52 17.18 12.58 23.11
N PRO A 53 18.33 13.28 23.11
CA PRO A 53 19.64 12.64 22.99
C PRO A 53 19.92 11.77 24.23
N VAL A 54 20.36 10.52 24.03
CA VAL A 54 20.65 9.61 25.15
C VAL A 54 22.05 9.92 25.72
N ARG A 55 22.09 10.39 26.97
CA ARG A 55 23.26 10.20 27.83
C ARG A 55 23.44 8.71 28.05
N ALA A 56 24.55 8.15 27.57
CA ALA A 56 24.91 6.76 27.79
C ALA A 56 25.06 6.50 29.30
N THR A 57 24.12 5.76 29.89
CA THR A 57 24.36 5.07 31.15
C THR A 57 24.89 3.68 30.82
N SER A 58 26.21 3.55 30.94
CA SER A 58 26.97 2.32 30.85
C SER A 58 26.43 1.27 31.84
N GLY A 59 25.89 0.17 31.30
CA GLY A 59 25.53 -1.03 32.04
C GLY A 59 25.66 -2.24 31.12
N GLU A 60 26.68 -3.07 31.40
CA GLU A 60 27.07 -4.25 30.63
C GLU A 60 25.98 -5.32 30.63
N HIS A 61 25.59 -5.82 29.44
CA HIS A 61 25.47 -7.23 29.04
C HIS A 61 24.61 -7.34 27.76
N GLY A 62 25.22 -7.82 26.67
CA GLY A 62 24.57 -8.06 25.38
C GLY A 62 24.54 -6.82 24.48
N ILE A 63 25.65 -6.53 23.78
CA ILE A 63 25.75 -5.43 22.80
C ILE A 63 24.96 -5.79 21.55
N SER A 64 23.64 -5.70 21.68
CA SER A 64 22.80 -5.26 20.59
C SER A 64 22.72 -3.74 20.74
N ASP A 65 23.43 -3.00 19.90
CA ASP A 65 23.48 -1.53 19.97
C ASP A 65 22.07 -0.91 20.08
N PRO A 66 21.69 -0.39 21.26
CA PRO A 66 20.38 0.21 21.47
C PRO A 66 20.21 1.51 20.69
N THR A 67 21.31 2.15 20.25
CA THR A 67 21.30 3.32 19.38
C THR A 67 20.93 2.93 17.96
N GLY A 68 21.58 1.91 17.40
CA GLY A 68 21.24 1.34 16.10
C GLY A 68 19.77 0.92 16.00
N ARG A 69 19.23 0.24 17.03
CA ARG A 69 17.80 -0.14 17.06
C ARG A 69 16.86 1.07 17.03
N LYS A 70 17.21 2.17 17.68
CA LYS A 70 16.40 3.41 17.67
C LYS A 70 16.47 4.10 16.30
N VAL A 71 17.64 4.19 15.69
CA VAL A 71 17.81 4.79 14.34
C VAL A 71 16.99 4.01 13.31
N THR A 72 17.13 2.69 13.26
CA THR A 72 16.35 1.86 12.33
C THR A 72 14.84 1.96 12.58
N PHE A 73 14.41 2.11 13.83
CA PHE A 73 13.00 2.30 14.17
C PHE A 73 12.46 3.65 13.66
N LEU A 74 13.22 4.74 13.81
CA LEU A 74 12.84 6.06 13.31
C LEU A 74 12.80 6.10 11.77
N GLU A 75 13.78 5.51 11.09
CA GLU A 75 13.78 5.38 9.62
C GLU A 75 12.56 4.60 9.11
N ARG A 76 12.20 3.51 9.79
CA ARG A 76 11.00 2.74 9.47
C ARG A 76 9.72 3.58 9.62
N LEU A 77 9.64 4.44 10.62
CA LEU A 77 8.49 5.32 10.83
C LEU A 77 8.39 6.39 9.78
N ASP A 78 9.48 7.07 9.45
CA ASP A 78 9.54 8.05 8.36
C ASP A 78 9.11 7.41 7.02
N ARG A 79 9.63 6.21 6.71
CA ARG A 79 9.20 5.45 5.53
C ARG A 79 7.70 5.13 5.56
N THR A 80 7.19 4.71 6.71
CA THR A 80 5.77 4.39 6.89
C THR A 80 4.90 5.62 6.67
N GLU A 81 5.27 6.76 7.26
CA GLU A 81 4.58 8.04 7.09
C GLU A 81 4.52 8.46 5.62
N LYS A 82 5.65 8.39 4.91
CA LYS A 82 5.72 8.71 3.48
C LYS A 82 4.81 7.83 2.64
N TRP A 83 4.76 6.52 2.92
CA TRP A 83 3.84 5.61 2.24
C TRP A 83 2.37 5.92 2.54
N LEU A 84 2.03 6.20 3.81
CA LEU A 84 0.67 6.57 4.19
C LEU A 84 0.23 7.85 3.49
N HIS A 85 1.08 8.88 3.45
CA HIS A 85 0.80 10.12 2.74
C HIS A 85 0.63 9.93 1.23
N LEU A 86 1.46 9.08 0.60
CA LEU A 86 1.28 8.76 -0.82
C LEU A 86 -0.09 8.11 -1.06
N VAL A 87 -0.46 7.10 -0.27
CA VAL A 87 -1.77 6.44 -0.43
C VAL A 87 -2.93 7.43 -0.26
N GLU A 88 -2.86 8.34 0.71
CA GLU A 88 -3.86 9.39 0.91
C GLU A 88 -3.95 10.37 -0.26
N GLU A 89 -2.82 10.73 -0.85
CA GLU A 89 -2.77 11.59 -2.03
C GLU A 89 -3.39 10.91 -3.26
N ILE A 90 -3.06 9.64 -3.49
CA ILE A 90 -3.64 8.84 -4.57
C ILE A 90 -5.16 8.75 -4.40
N GLU A 91 -5.63 8.41 -3.19
CA GLU A 91 -7.06 8.29 -2.90
C GLU A 91 -7.82 9.61 -3.13
N ARG A 92 -7.21 10.75 -2.77
CA ARG A 92 -7.78 12.08 -3.05
C ARG A 92 -7.90 12.37 -4.55
N ARG A 93 -6.94 11.90 -5.36
CA ARG A 93 -6.94 12.06 -6.84
C ARG A 93 -7.93 11.13 -7.56
N LEU A 94 -8.35 10.04 -6.92
CA LEU A 94 -9.35 9.13 -7.49
C LEU A 94 -10.72 9.80 -7.60
N SER A 95 -11.45 9.46 -8.67
CA SER A 95 -12.86 9.84 -8.82
C SER A 95 -13.71 9.18 -7.73
N PRO A 96 -14.90 9.72 -7.40
CA PRO A 96 -15.76 9.17 -6.34
C PRO A 96 -16.04 7.66 -6.50
N LYS A 97 -16.33 7.23 -7.74
CA LYS A 97 -16.52 5.82 -8.09
C LYS A 97 -15.26 4.98 -7.81
N MET A 98 -14.08 5.47 -8.20
CA MET A 98 -12.83 4.74 -7.96
C MET A 98 -12.46 4.68 -6.48
N ARG A 99 -12.85 5.67 -5.66
CA ARG A 99 -12.70 5.61 -4.20
C ARG A 99 -13.59 4.52 -3.59
N ILE A 100 -14.85 4.40 -4.04
CA ILE A 100 -15.75 3.29 -3.65
C ILE A 100 -15.09 1.96 -3.98
N PHE A 101 -14.58 1.81 -5.21
CA PHE A 101 -13.87 0.60 -5.61
C PHE A 101 -12.67 0.28 -4.71
N LEU A 102 -11.79 1.26 -4.44
CA LEU A 102 -10.61 1.06 -3.59
C LEU A 102 -11.01 0.64 -2.16
N ARG A 103 -12.03 1.29 -1.60
CA ARG A 103 -12.58 0.94 -0.28
C ARG A 103 -13.07 -0.52 -0.24
N LEU A 104 -13.87 -0.93 -1.21
CA LEU A 104 -14.35 -2.31 -1.32
C LEU A 104 -13.20 -3.30 -1.51
N ARG A 105 -12.19 -2.92 -2.29
CA ARG A 105 -11.01 -3.76 -2.50
C ARG A 105 -10.21 -3.99 -1.21
N ARG A 106 -10.14 -2.99 -0.32
CA ARG A 106 -9.57 -3.09 1.04
C ARG A 106 -10.42 -3.95 1.97
N GLU A 107 -11.74 -3.86 1.88
CA GLU A 107 -12.67 -4.69 2.65
C GLU A 107 -12.46 -6.18 2.36
N TYR A 108 -12.35 -6.53 1.08
CA TYR A 108 -12.14 -7.90 0.62
C TYR A 108 -10.66 -8.29 0.45
N ARG A 109 -9.73 -7.62 1.15
CA ARG A 109 -8.27 -7.81 0.97
C ARG A 109 -7.77 -9.25 1.13
N TYR A 110 -8.38 -10.02 2.02
CA TYR A 110 -8.01 -11.42 2.28
C TYR A 110 -8.63 -12.44 1.30
N ARG A 111 -9.60 -12.03 0.45
CA ARG A 111 -10.22 -12.95 -0.51
C ARG A 111 -9.31 -13.21 -1.70
N ARG A 112 -8.89 -14.47 -1.87
CA ARG A 112 -7.97 -14.94 -2.92
C ARG A 112 -8.44 -16.28 -3.51
N GLY A 113 -7.92 -16.64 -4.69
CA GLY A 113 -8.18 -17.94 -5.32
C GLY A 113 -9.59 -18.10 -5.87
N ARG A 114 -10.16 -19.31 -5.76
CA ARG A 114 -11.47 -19.69 -6.32
C ARG A 114 -12.63 -18.80 -5.85
N TYR A 115 -12.57 -18.30 -4.62
CA TYR A 115 -13.53 -17.35 -4.06
C TYR A 115 -12.93 -15.93 -4.00
N GLY A 116 -12.42 -15.48 -5.14
CA GLY A 116 -11.73 -14.20 -5.28
C GLY A 116 -12.61 -12.99 -4.95
N TRP A 117 -11.95 -11.84 -4.79
CA TRP A 117 -12.59 -10.59 -4.39
C TRP A 117 -13.48 -9.96 -5.46
N VAL A 118 -13.34 -10.34 -6.74
CA VAL A 118 -14.01 -9.63 -7.86
C VAL A 118 -15.53 -9.72 -7.79
N ALA A 119 -16.09 -10.92 -7.60
CA ALA A 119 -17.54 -11.11 -7.53
C ALA A 119 -18.22 -10.31 -6.39
N PRO A 120 -17.77 -10.39 -5.13
CA PRO A 120 -18.37 -9.58 -4.07
C PRO A 120 -18.15 -8.07 -4.28
N VAL A 121 -16.99 -7.67 -4.82
CA VAL A 121 -16.73 -6.25 -5.14
C VAL A 121 -17.65 -5.76 -6.26
N GLN A 122 -17.89 -6.53 -7.31
CA GLN A 122 -18.80 -6.18 -8.40
C GLN A 122 -20.20 -5.87 -7.89
N HIS A 123 -20.74 -6.76 -7.06
CA HIS A 123 -22.07 -6.59 -6.46
C HIS A 123 -22.14 -5.35 -5.56
N LYS A 124 -21.20 -5.23 -4.60
CA LYS A 124 -21.18 -4.12 -3.65
C LYS A 124 -20.87 -2.77 -4.30
N TYR A 125 -20.12 -2.78 -5.39
CA TYR A 125 -19.82 -1.59 -6.17
C TYR A 125 -21.07 -1.07 -6.86
N ALA A 126 -21.85 -1.94 -7.52
CA ALA A 126 -23.10 -1.55 -8.16
C ALA A 126 -24.10 -0.95 -7.15
N GLU A 127 -24.29 -1.61 -6.00
CA GLU A 127 -25.11 -1.07 -4.89
C GLU A 127 -24.65 0.33 -4.45
N ALA A 128 -23.36 0.50 -4.19
CA ALA A 128 -22.80 1.76 -3.70
C ALA A 128 -22.88 2.90 -4.75
N VAL A 129 -22.70 2.58 -6.03
CA VAL A 129 -22.82 3.57 -7.12
C VAL A 129 -24.28 3.92 -7.39
N ALA A 130 -25.19 2.95 -7.33
CA ALA A 130 -26.63 3.17 -7.45
C ALA A 130 -27.11 4.16 -6.37
N GLN A 131 -26.66 3.95 -5.12
CA GLN A 131 -26.93 4.86 -4.02
C GLN A 131 -26.32 6.25 -4.23
N LEU A 132 -25.09 6.33 -4.73
CA LEU A 132 -24.42 7.62 -5.01
C LEU A 132 -25.11 8.42 -6.11
N GLU A 133 -25.63 7.76 -7.15
CA GLU A 133 -26.24 8.41 -8.32
C GLU A 133 -27.77 8.49 -8.25
N GLY A 134 -28.41 7.87 -7.26
CA GLY A 134 -29.87 7.80 -7.16
C GLY A 134 -30.51 6.97 -8.28
N LYS A 135 -29.84 5.90 -8.72
CA LYS A 135 -30.28 5.02 -9.83
C LYS A 135 -30.61 3.62 -9.33
N ALA A 136 -31.23 2.81 -10.20
CA ALA A 136 -31.37 1.38 -9.95
C ALA A 136 -30.01 0.67 -10.08
N VAL A 137 -29.85 -0.50 -9.45
CA VAL A 137 -28.58 -1.25 -9.45
C VAL A 137 -28.25 -1.77 -10.85
N GLU A 138 -29.29 -2.14 -11.59
CA GLU A 138 -29.24 -2.65 -12.96
C GLU A 138 -28.66 -1.61 -13.92
N ASP A 139 -28.96 -0.32 -13.71
CA ASP A 139 -28.50 0.78 -14.55
C ASP A 139 -27.00 1.09 -14.39
N VAL A 140 -26.40 0.65 -13.29
CA VAL A 140 -24.98 0.89 -12.96
C VAL A 140 -24.17 -0.40 -12.90
N TRP A 141 -24.79 -1.53 -13.23
CA TRP A 141 -24.15 -2.83 -13.24
C TRP A 141 -23.07 -2.90 -14.31
N ILE A 142 -21.89 -3.39 -13.94
CA ILE A 142 -20.77 -3.61 -14.86
C ILE A 142 -20.67 -5.11 -15.08
N GLU A 143 -21.05 -5.58 -16.27
CA GLU A 143 -21.01 -7.01 -16.61
C GLU A 143 -19.58 -7.58 -16.66
N ASP A 144 -18.66 -6.84 -17.29
CA ASP A 144 -17.29 -7.29 -17.46
C ASP A 144 -16.50 -7.23 -16.14
N ARG A 145 -16.33 -8.39 -15.51
CA ARG A 145 -15.52 -8.59 -14.31
C ARG A 145 -14.05 -8.19 -14.49
N HIS A 146 -13.52 -8.23 -15.71
CA HIS A 146 -12.14 -7.80 -15.97
C HIS A 146 -11.95 -6.30 -15.79
N THR A 147 -13.03 -5.51 -15.83
CA THR A 147 -12.99 -4.08 -15.52
C THR A 147 -12.39 -3.82 -14.14
N PHE A 148 -12.81 -4.59 -13.13
CA PHE A 148 -12.32 -4.44 -11.76
C PHE A 148 -10.84 -4.82 -11.63
N GLN A 149 -10.39 -5.85 -12.35
CA GLN A 149 -8.99 -6.24 -12.39
C GLN A 149 -8.13 -5.16 -13.04
N LYS A 150 -8.56 -4.62 -14.18
CA LYS A 150 -7.89 -3.51 -14.89
C LYS A 150 -7.83 -2.25 -14.03
N TRP A 151 -8.91 -1.92 -13.32
CA TRP A 151 -8.93 -0.81 -12.37
C TRP A 151 -7.95 -1.01 -11.23
N TRP A 152 -7.90 -2.20 -10.65
CA TRP A 152 -6.92 -2.52 -9.61
C TRP A 152 -5.49 -2.37 -10.12
N GLN A 153 -5.18 -2.98 -11.26
CA GLN A 153 -3.87 -2.90 -11.89
C GLN A 153 -3.47 -1.44 -12.15
N ARG A 154 -4.37 -0.62 -12.70
CA ARG A 154 -4.10 0.79 -12.97
C ARG A 154 -3.80 1.60 -11.70
N ILE A 155 -4.53 1.35 -10.60
CA ILE A 155 -4.26 2.02 -9.32
C ILE A 155 -2.87 1.61 -8.80
N VAL A 156 -2.55 0.31 -8.84
CA VAL A 156 -1.26 -0.22 -8.38
C VAL A 156 -0.12 0.37 -9.20
N GLU A 157 -0.17 0.28 -10.53
CA GLU A 157 0.88 0.78 -11.42
C GLU A 157 1.10 2.30 -11.28
N TYR A 158 0.01 3.07 -11.18
CA TYR A 158 0.13 4.51 -10.98
C TYR A 158 0.75 4.84 -9.62
N THR A 159 0.34 4.14 -8.56
CA THR A 159 0.89 4.33 -7.21
C THR A 159 2.36 3.90 -7.17
N ALA A 160 2.73 2.80 -7.82
CA ALA A 160 4.10 2.31 -7.88
C ALA A 160 5.02 3.30 -8.58
N ARG A 161 4.57 3.89 -9.70
CA ARG A 161 5.32 4.95 -10.40
C ARG A 161 5.54 6.18 -9.51
N GLU A 162 4.53 6.60 -8.75
CA GLU A 162 4.66 7.73 -7.82
C GLU A 162 5.56 7.39 -6.62
N ALA A 163 5.53 6.15 -6.13
CA ALA A 163 6.41 5.65 -5.09
C ALA A 163 7.88 5.61 -5.55
N ALA A 164 8.15 5.13 -6.77
CA ALA A 164 9.48 5.09 -7.38
C ALA A 164 10.08 6.49 -7.51
N LYS A 165 9.31 7.47 -8.01
CA LYS A 165 9.75 8.87 -8.10
C LYS A 165 10.14 9.49 -6.75
N ARG A 166 9.59 8.97 -5.66
CA ARG A 166 9.83 9.43 -4.28
C ARG A 166 10.87 8.60 -3.54
N GLY A 167 11.45 7.58 -4.18
CA GLY A 167 12.41 6.68 -3.57
C GLY A 167 11.84 5.87 -2.40
N LEU A 168 10.57 5.45 -2.48
CA LEU A 168 9.90 4.72 -1.39
C LEU A 168 10.14 3.21 -1.40
N PHE A 169 10.57 2.67 -2.53
CA PHE A 169 11.05 1.29 -2.62
C PHE A 169 12.45 1.21 -2.02
N ASN A 170 12.76 0.10 -1.37
CA ASN A 170 14.12 -0.13 -0.91
C ASN A 170 15.02 -0.26 -2.15
N GLY A 171 16.04 0.59 -2.24
CA GLY A 171 17.18 0.36 -3.14
C GLY A 171 18.07 -0.76 -2.62
#